data_AF-A0A3D0Y5D8-F1
#
_entry.id   AF-A0A3D0Y5D8-F1
#
_cell.length_a   1.000
_cell.length_b   1.000
_cell.length_c   1.000
_cell.angle_alpha   90.00
_cell.angle_beta   90.00
_cell.angle_gamma   90.00
#
_symmetry.space_group_name_H-M   'P 1'
#
loop_
_entity.id
_entity.type
_entity.pdbx_description
1 polymer ?
#
loop_
_entity_poly.entity_id
_entity_poly.type
_entity_poly.pdbx_seq_one_letter_code
_entity_poly.pdbx_strand_id
1 'polypeptide(L)'
;MGRYTTNQLSNSTYPPEQRRFVRKPSDFRLRRSPEQELEEEQGYVERPSPTPPVREKEEQAQEIHQDALLFARGVLGEAIMQGASDVHFEPKDYSYLVRFRIDGVLHQYMERSIEEYEEILNAIKVLGDMDIAEHATPQDGHIELVQEEVKKSATEQEQEEMHSSQHGMELGNKQHYFDIRVSVFPSVNGEVVVMRILNRENALITIDGLGMDMDSLGKLHEVLLTSYGMMLITGPTGSGKTTTLYSIMSELRSDEKNIITLEDPIEFHLSWLRQCEIREERGFTYEAAMASVLRQDPDVLMVGEIRDPQTAEHAVRSALVGRIVGSTIHANTTISTIARLIELGIPRSILAHTLNCIIAQRLVRRVCDFCKQPYTPSQTHLKYFGLENVEEPFYKGKGCEKCKQTGFKGRTGIFSIMVFDDAIRNMMFEEKPLNEIQNYAIENGMKTLKADAVSKILSGTTTIEEAVRVV
;
A
#
# COMPACT_ATOMS: atom_id res chain seq x y z
N MET A 1 33.31 10.60 50.05
CA MET A 1 33.78 11.41 51.20
C MET A 1 34.66 12.52 50.64
N GLY A 2 34.43 13.82 50.78
CA GLY A 2 33.42 14.56 51.52
C GLY A 2 33.05 15.87 50.81
N ARG A 3 31.87 16.38 51.15
CA ARG A 3 31.34 17.71 50.82
C ARG A 3 32.05 18.75 51.69
N TYR A 4 32.18 20.00 51.23
CA TYR A 4 31.66 21.17 51.95
C TYR A 4 31.53 22.38 51.02
N THR A 5 30.37 23.02 51.19
CA THR A 5 29.79 24.21 50.59
C THR A 5 30.44 25.51 51.06
N THR A 6 30.39 26.55 50.22
CA THR A 6 29.75 27.88 50.43
C THR A 6 30.54 28.97 49.71
N ASN A 7 29.87 29.76 48.88
CA ASN A 7 30.13 31.20 48.87
C ASN A 7 28.89 31.98 48.42
N GLN A 8 28.52 32.93 49.27
CA GLN A 8 27.40 33.83 49.13
C GLN A 8 27.80 35.04 48.27
N LEU A 9 26.91 35.36 47.33
CA LEU A 9 26.38 36.68 46.95
C LEU A 9 27.23 37.94 47.20
N SER A 10 27.46 38.70 46.12
CA SER A 10 27.46 40.17 46.17
C SER A 10 26.89 40.79 44.87
N ASN A 11 25.63 41.24 45.00
CA ASN A 11 24.98 42.44 44.47
C ASN A 11 25.34 43.00 43.08
N SER A 12 24.34 42.93 42.18
CA SER A 12 24.09 43.95 41.15
C SER A 12 22.90 44.81 41.56
N THR A 13 23.10 46.12 41.50
CA THR A 13 22.22 47.23 41.85
C THR A 13 21.03 47.41 40.89
N TYR A 14 19.81 47.45 41.42
CA TYR A 14 18.65 48.10 40.78
C TYR A 14 18.06 49.16 41.72
N PRO A 15 17.64 50.33 41.21
CA PRO A 15 16.97 51.36 42.02
C PRO A 15 15.46 51.06 42.23
N PRO A 16 14.84 51.64 43.28
CA PRO A 16 13.57 51.14 43.83
C PRO A 16 12.31 51.91 43.36
N GLU A 17 11.22 51.13 43.28
CA GLU A 17 9.82 51.43 43.59
C GLU A 17 9.13 52.69 43.03
N GLN A 18 8.11 52.47 42.18
CA GLN A 18 6.80 53.14 42.33
C GLN A 18 5.63 52.18 42.02
N ARG A 19 5.01 51.71 43.12
CA ARG A 19 3.60 51.36 43.37
C ARG A 19 2.77 50.64 42.28
N ARG A 20 2.47 49.38 42.60
CA ARG A 20 1.35 48.57 42.06
C ARG A 20 0.03 49.35 42.10
N PHE A 21 -0.57 49.58 40.94
CA PHE A 21 -2.02 49.73 40.79
C PHE A 21 -2.58 48.39 40.29
N VAL A 22 -3.24 47.64 41.16
CA VAL A 22 -4.08 46.50 40.76
C VAL A 22 -5.33 47.10 40.10
N ARG A 23 -5.42 47.03 38.77
CA ARG A 23 -6.65 47.37 38.05
C ARG A 23 -7.68 46.25 38.28
N LYS A 24 -8.92 46.64 38.59
CA LYS A 24 -10.04 45.69 38.69
C LYS A 24 -10.39 45.14 37.29
N PRO A 25 -10.94 43.92 37.19
CA PRO A 25 -11.27 43.28 35.90
C PRO A 25 -12.33 43.99 35.03
N SER A 26 -12.83 45.16 35.42
CA SER A 26 -13.91 45.89 34.74
C SER A 26 -13.46 47.01 33.80
N ASP A 27 -12.15 47.25 33.64
CA ASP A 27 -11.62 48.38 32.84
C ASP A 27 -11.02 48.00 31.47
N PHE A 28 -11.22 46.76 31.00
CA PHE A 28 -10.91 46.40 29.62
C PHE A 28 -12.07 46.78 28.69
N ARG A 29 -12.09 48.03 28.21
CA ARG A 29 -12.81 48.34 26.97
C ARG A 29 -11.97 47.81 25.80
N LEU A 30 -12.46 46.78 25.15
CA LEU A 30 -11.92 46.26 23.89
C LEU A 30 -11.88 47.40 22.87
N ARG A 31 -10.69 47.71 22.35
CA ARG A 31 -10.56 48.47 21.10
C ARG A 31 -11.13 47.59 20.00
N ARG A 32 -12.07 48.14 19.23
CA ARG A 32 -12.67 47.50 18.05
C ARG A 32 -11.59 47.24 17.00
N SER A 33 -11.69 46.12 16.28
CA SER A 33 -10.79 45.82 15.16
C SER A 33 -11.12 46.73 13.97
N PRO A 34 -10.17 46.98 13.05
CA PRO A 34 -10.41 47.79 11.83
C PRO A 34 -11.54 47.27 10.93
N GLU A 35 -11.99 46.03 11.14
CA GLU A 35 -13.14 45.42 10.44
C GLU A 35 -14.49 45.95 10.95
N GLN A 36 -14.55 46.44 12.19
CA GLN A 36 -15.78 46.92 12.83
C GLN A 36 -16.11 48.40 12.55
N GLU A 37 -15.25 49.12 11.85
CA GLU A 37 -15.52 50.50 11.40
C GLU A 37 -16.08 50.56 9.96
N LEU A 38 -16.10 49.45 9.24
CA LEU A 38 -16.60 49.38 7.85
C LEU A 38 -18.09 49.01 7.73
N GLU A 39 -18.77 48.71 8.84
CA GLU A 39 -20.16 48.24 8.82
C GLU A 39 -21.23 49.34 9.01
N GLU A 40 -20.86 50.61 9.22
CA GLU A 40 -21.84 51.69 9.52
C GLU A 40 -22.22 52.60 8.33
N GLU A 41 -21.72 52.39 7.10
CA GLU A 41 -22.04 53.27 5.94
C GLU A 41 -22.78 52.62 4.76
N GLN A 42 -23.30 51.39 4.89
CA GLN A 42 -24.11 50.79 3.82
C GLN A 42 -25.48 50.36 4.32
N GLY A 43 -26.52 51.01 3.79
CA GLY A 43 -27.91 50.76 4.11
C GLY A 43 -28.30 49.30 4.04
N TYR A 44 -29.14 48.89 4.98
CA TYR A 44 -29.68 47.54 5.14
C TYR A 44 -30.44 47.12 3.86
N VAL A 45 -29.77 46.38 2.98
CA VAL A 45 -30.43 45.51 2.00
C VAL A 45 -30.48 44.15 2.66
N GLU A 46 -31.69 43.68 3.01
CA GLU A 46 -31.90 42.30 3.46
C GLU A 46 -31.33 41.36 2.39
N ARG A 47 -30.20 40.73 2.71
CA ARG A 47 -29.70 39.61 1.91
C ARG A 47 -30.67 38.45 2.15
N PRO A 48 -31.24 37.83 1.12
CA PRO A 48 -31.98 36.60 1.31
C PRO A 48 -31.02 35.61 1.97
N SER A 49 -31.45 35.05 3.10
CA SER A 49 -30.77 33.91 3.72
C SER A 49 -30.59 32.82 2.65
N PRO A 50 -29.40 32.22 2.49
CA PRO A 50 -29.28 31.05 1.64
C PRO A 50 -30.24 30.00 2.20
N THR A 51 -31.32 29.73 1.48
CA THR A 51 -32.11 28.52 1.67
C THR A 51 -31.14 27.35 1.58
N PRO A 52 -31.08 26.46 2.57
CA PRO A 52 -30.18 25.33 2.50
C PRO A 52 -30.55 24.50 1.26
N PRO A 53 -29.61 24.14 0.37
CA PRO A 53 -29.90 23.25 -0.76
C PRO A 53 -30.07 21.79 -0.31
N VAL A 54 -30.17 21.55 1.01
CA VAL A 54 -30.28 20.21 1.60
C VAL A 54 -31.57 19.52 1.15
N ARG A 55 -32.66 20.26 0.89
CA ARG A 55 -33.94 19.65 0.47
C ARG A 55 -33.98 19.20 -0.99
N GLU A 56 -33.23 19.83 -1.90
CA GLU A 56 -33.21 19.41 -3.31
C GLU A 56 -32.30 18.19 -3.54
N LYS A 57 -31.24 18.03 -2.72
CA LYS A 57 -30.38 16.83 -2.75
C LYS A 57 -31.09 15.56 -2.24
N GLU A 58 -32.03 15.69 -1.31
CA GLU A 58 -32.81 14.56 -0.78
C GLU A 58 -33.93 14.09 -1.74
N GLU A 59 -34.44 14.96 -2.63
CA GLU A 59 -35.53 14.61 -3.56
C GLU A 59 -35.02 13.88 -4.83
N GLN A 60 -33.79 14.12 -5.30
CA GLN A 60 -33.20 13.33 -6.39
C GLN A 60 -32.73 11.93 -5.95
N ALA A 61 -32.62 11.67 -4.65
CA ALA A 61 -32.26 10.37 -4.08
C ALA A 61 -33.44 9.39 -3.95
N GLN A 62 -34.67 9.78 -4.34
CA GLN A 62 -35.90 9.13 -3.86
C GLN A 62 -36.44 7.91 -4.63
N GLU A 63 -35.86 7.52 -5.76
CA GLU A 63 -36.19 6.22 -6.40
C GLU A 63 -34.93 5.50 -6.92
N ILE A 64 -33.92 5.30 -6.06
CA ILE A 64 -32.94 4.25 -6.37
C ILE A 64 -33.65 2.92 -6.16
N HIS A 65 -33.82 2.17 -7.26
CA HIS A 65 -34.40 0.85 -7.21
C HIS A 65 -33.60 -0.04 -6.24
N GLN A 66 -34.29 -0.59 -5.24
CA GLN A 66 -33.69 -1.51 -4.26
C GLN A 66 -32.99 -2.70 -4.95
N ASP A 67 -33.46 -3.08 -6.13
CA ASP A 67 -32.86 -4.11 -6.97
C ASP A 67 -31.46 -3.74 -7.48
N ALA A 68 -31.20 -2.47 -7.82
CA ALA A 68 -29.88 -1.99 -8.24
C ALA A 68 -28.88 -2.03 -7.08
N LEU A 69 -29.31 -1.63 -5.87
CA LEU A 69 -28.51 -1.74 -4.65
C LEU A 69 -28.18 -3.19 -4.31
N LEU A 70 -29.18 -4.08 -4.38
CA LEU A 70 -29.00 -5.51 -4.16
C LEU A 70 -28.05 -6.12 -5.21
N PHE A 71 -28.18 -5.72 -6.47
CA PHE A 71 -27.29 -6.16 -7.54
C PHE A 71 -25.85 -5.72 -7.29
N ALA A 72 -25.61 -4.44 -6.99
CA ALA A 72 -24.26 -3.92 -6.71
C ALA A 72 -23.60 -4.66 -5.52
N ARG A 73 -24.35 -4.87 -4.44
CA ARG A 73 -23.88 -5.65 -3.27
C ARG A 73 -23.65 -7.12 -3.61
N GLY A 74 -24.52 -7.74 -4.41
CA GLY A 74 -24.38 -9.12 -4.86
C GLY A 74 -23.12 -9.33 -5.70
N VAL A 75 -22.83 -8.42 -6.63
CA VAL A 75 -21.59 -8.44 -7.42
C VAL A 75 -20.35 -8.31 -6.52
N LEU A 76 -20.38 -7.44 -5.50
CA LEU A 76 -19.30 -7.31 -4.52
C LEU A 76 -19.13 -8.58 -3.69
N GLY A 77 -20.22 -9.18 -3.22
CA GLY A 77 -20.21 -10.45 -2.49
C GLY A 77 -19.57 -11.57 -3.31
N GLU A 78 -19.98 -11.72 -4.56
CA GLU A 78 -19.38 -12.67 -5.50
C GLU A 78 -17.88 -12.41 -5.70
N ALA A 79 -17.50 -11.15 -5.95
CA ALA A 79 -16.10 -10.78 -6.13
C ALA A 79 -15.23 -11.17 -4.92
N ILE A 80 -15.74 -10.95 -3.70
CA ILE A 80 -15.07 -11.32 -2.44
C ILE A 80 -14.93 -12.85 -2.34
N MET A 81 -16.02 -13.60 -2.53
CA MET A 81 -15.97 -15.07 -2.51
C MET A 81 -14.99 -15.64 -3.54
N GLN A 82 -14.91 -14.96 -4.68
CA GLN A 82 -14.02 -15.34 -5.76
C GLN A 82 -12.55 -14.96 -5.54
N GLY A 83 -12.23 -14.22 -4.47
CA GLY A 83 -10.88 -13.75 -4.15
C GLY A 83 -10.40 -12.62 -5.07
N ALA A 84 -11.32 -11.81 -5.60
CA ALA A 84 -10.98 -10.66 -6.44
C ALA A 84 -10.35 -9.52 -5.61
N SER A 85 -9.42 -8.81 -6.24
CA SER A 85 -8.77 -7.61 -5.68
C SER A 85 -9.47 -6.32 -6.11
N ASP A 86 -9.96 -6.26 -7.34
CA ASP A 86 -10.73 -5.14 -7.88
C ASP A 86 -11.96 -5.67 -8.64
N VAL A 87 -13.03 -4.89 -8.65
CA VAL A 87 -14.22 -5.06 -9.47
C VAL A 87 -14.32 -3.87 -10.42
N HIS A 88 -14.49 -4.12 -11.70
CA HIS A 88 -14.57 -3.12 -12.74
C HIS A 88 -15.96 -3.15 -13.39
N PHE A 89 -16.61 -1.99 -13.49
CA PHE A 89 -17.82 -1.79 -14.29
C PHE A 89 -17.48 -0.83 -15.44
N GLU A 90 -17.63 -1.29 -16.67
CA GLU A 90 -17.15 -0.59 -17.87
C GLU A 90 -18.28 -0.46 -18.89
N PRO A 91 -18.90 0.72 -19.05
CA PRO A 91 -19.89 0.93 -20.09
C PRO A 91 -19.22 0.94 -21.48
N LYS A 92 -19.95 0.41 -22.45
CA LYS A 92 -19.66 0.42 -23.89
C LYS A 92 -20.85 1.05 -24.62
N ASP A 93 -20.82 1.03 -25.95
CA ASP A 93 -21.87 1.63 -26.78
C ASP A 93 -23.27 1.07 -26.51
N TYR A 94 -23.40 -0.24 -26.25
CA TYR A 94 -24.70 -0.94 -26.13
C TYR A 94 -24.78 -1.91 -24.94
N SER A 95 -23.70 -2.07 -24.20
CA SER A 95 -23.61 -2.98 -23.05
C SER A 95 -22.70 -2.37 -22.00
N TYR A 96 -22.68 -2.94 -20.81
CA TYR A 96 -21.59 -2.72 -19.86
C TYR A 96 -21.00 -4.06 -19.43
N LEU A 97 -19.68 -4.07 -19.22
CA LEU A 97 -18.95 -5.23 -18.72
C LEU A 97 -18.74 -5.11 -17.22
N VAL A 98 -18.92 -6.23 -16.51
CA VAL A 98 -18.40 -6.39 -15.16
C VAL A 98 -17.21 -7.34 -15.21
N ARG A 99 -16.05 -6.90 -14.72
CA ARG A 99 -14.81 -7.71 -14.69
C ARG A 99 -14.24 -7.77 -13.29
N PHE A 100 -13.73 -8.92 -12.90
CA PHE A 100 -13.02 -9.10 -11.63
C PHE A 100 -11.52 -9.21 -11.89
N ARG A 101 -10.71 -8.50 -11.09
CA ARG A 101 -9.26 -8.71 -11.07
C ARG A 101 -8.93 -9.80 -10.07
N ILE A 102 -8.68 -11.02 -10.56
CA ILE A 102 -8.29 -12.17 -9.76
C ILE A 102 -6.83 -12.49 -10.07
N ASP A 103 -5.99 -12.59 -9.03
CA ASP A 103 -4.55 -12.82 -9.17
C ASP A 103 -3.85 -11.86 -10.16
N GLY A 104 -4.31 -10.61 -10.23
CA GLY A 104 -3.76 -9.54 -11.07
C GLY A 104 -4.27 -9.51 -12.51
N VAL A 105 -5.12 -10.45 -12.93
CA VAL A 105 -5.68 -10.55 -14.29
C VAL A 105 -7.16 -10.23 -14.28
N LEU A 106 -7.64 -9.50 -15.28
CA LEU A 106 -9.05 -9.18 -15.45
C LEU A 106 -9.78 -10.33 -16.13
N HIS A 107 -10.84 -10.81 -15.48
CA HIS A 107 -11.73 -11.85 -15.97
C HIS A 107 -13.12 -11.24 -16.16
N GLN A 108 -13.72 -11.42 -17.34
CA GLN A 108 -15.12 -11.04 -17.56
C GLN A 108 -16.02 -11.91 -16.69
N TYR A 109 -16.79 -11.27 -15.81
CA TYR A 109 -17.77 -11.92 -14.96
C TYR A 109 -19.13 -11.95 -15.64
N MET A 110 -19.58 -10.80 -16.15
CA MET A 110 -20.82 -10.68 -16.91
C MET A 110 -20.82 -9.51 -17.89
N GLU A 111 -21.79 -9.51 -18.79
CA GLU A 111 -22.11 -8.41 -19.70
C GLU A 111 -23.64 -8.23 -19.70
N ARG A 112 -24.11 -6.99 -19.58
CA ARG A 112 -25.54 -6.65 -19.48
C ARG A 112 -25.87 -5.44 -20.35
N SER A 113 -27.17 -5.15 -20.54
CA SER A 113 -27.66 -4.05 -21.38
C SER A 113 -27.23 -2.71 -20.79
N ILE A 114 -26.82 -1.76 -21.64
CA ILE A 114 -26.46 -0.40 -21.19
C ILE A 114 -27.64 0.34 -20.54
N GLU A 115 -28.88 -0.06 -20.85
CA GLU A 115 -30.12 0.53 -20.31
C GLU A 115 -30.21 0.41 -18.77
N GLU A 116 -29.55 -0.60 -18.19
CA GLU A 116 -29.57 -0.86 -16.74
C GLU A 116 -28.44 -0.12 -16.01
N TYR A 117 -27.47 0.43 -16.74
CA TYR A 117 -26.20 0.86 -16.17
C TYR A 117 -26.33 2.11 -15.30
N GLU A 118 -27.16 3.07 -15.72
CA GLU A 118 -27.35 4.34 -15.00
C GLU A 118 -27.91 4.12 -13.58
N GLU A 119 -28.89 3.22 -13.44
CA GLU A 119 -29.46 2.88 -12.13
C GLU A 119 -28.43 2.21 -11.21
N ILE A 120 -27.60 1.32 -11.77
CA ILE A 120 -26.54 0.62 -11.02
C ILE A 120 -25.44 1.60 -10.61
N LEU A 121 -25.05 2.51 -11.50
CA LEU A 121 -24.08 3.56 -11.24
C LEU A 121 -24.55 4.46 -10.10
N ASN A 122 -25.81 4.89 -10.12
CA ASN A 122 -26.41 5.70 -9.06
C ASN A 122 -26.46 4.94 -7.73
N ALA A 123 -26.79 3.64 -7.75
CA ALA A 123 -26.74 2.79 -6.57
C ALA A 123 -25.32 2.68 -5.99
N ILE A 124 -24.29 2.55 -6.82
CA ILE A 124 -22.89 2.52 -6.37
C ILE A 124 -22.46 3.89 -5.81
N LYS A 125 -22.84 5.00 -6.47
CA LYS A 125 -22.57 6.35 -5.96
C LYS A 125 -23.16 6.55 -4.57
N VAL A 126 -24.40 6.11 -4.34
CA VAL A 126 -25.03 6.17 -3.01
C VAL A 126 -24.35 5.26 -1.99
N LEU A 127 -23.96 4.04 -2.36
CA LEU A 127 -23.24 3.17 -1.44
C LEU A 127 -21.91 3.81 -0.99
N GLY A 128 -21.25 4.57 -1.86
CA GLY A 128 -19.99 5.23 -1.59
C GLY A 128 -20.07 6.69 -1.10
N ASP A 129 -21.26 7.19 -0.75
CA ASP A 129 -21.51 8.58 -0.33
C ASP A 129 -21.03 9.64 -1.35
N MET A 130 -21.27 9.38 -2.64
CA MET A 130 -20.89 10.23 -3.77
C MET A 130 -22.08 11.05 -4.32
N ASP A 131 -21.80 12.15 -5.02
CA ASP A 131 -22.83 13.00 -5.63
C ASP A 131 -23.34 12.37 -6.93
N ILE A 132 -24.61 11.97 -6.93
CA ILE A 132 -25.27 11.29 -8.06
C ILE A 132 -25.36 12.22 -9.28
N ALA A 133 -25.58 13.53 -9.05
CA ALA A 133 -25.81 14.50 -10.11
C ALA A 133 -24.52 14.96 -10.80
N GLU A 134 -23.36 14.71 -10.19
CA GLU A 134 -22.06 15.03 -10.76
C GLU A 134 -21.55 13.88 -11.63
N HIS A 135 -21.32 14.15 -12.91
CA HIS A 135 -20.86 13.16 -13.90
C HIS A 135 -19.63 13.61 -14.69
N ALA A 136 -19.21 14.87 -14.53
CA ALA A 136 -18.14 15.48 -15.33
C ALA A 136 -16.77 15.37 -14.65
N THR A 137 -16.73 15.18 -13.33
CA THR A 137 -15.50 15.06 -12.56
C THR A 137 -15.36 13.67 -11.90
N PRO A 138 -14.14 13.13 -11.78
CA PRO A 138 -13.90 11.92 -11.01
C PRO A 138 -14.39 12.05 -9.56
N GLN A 139 -14.90 10.97 -9.00
CA GLN A 139 -15.36 10.89 -7.61
C GLN A 139 -14.78 9.64 -6.95
N ASP A 140 -14.43 9.74 -5.67
CA ASP A 140 -13.94 8.62 -4.87
C ASP A 140 -14.79 8.50 -3.61
N GLY A 141 -15.06 7.27 -3.18
CA GLY A 141 -15.92 6.93 -2.06
C GLY A 141 -15.48 5.66 -1.34
N HIS A 142 -16.17 5.35 -0.24
CA HIS A 142 -15.92 4.15 0.56
C HIS A 142 -17.23 3.40 0.83
N ILE A 143 -17.20 2.08 0.69
CA ILE A 143 -18.31 1.18 0.98
C ILE A 143 -17.87 0.22 2.09
N GLU A 144 -18.67 0.09 3.15
CA GLU A 144 -18.52 -0.99 4.13
C GLU A 144 -19.54 -2.10 3.84
N LEU A 145 -19.06 -3.34 3.69
CA LEU A 145 -19.89 -4.51 3.43
C LEU A 145 -19.76 -5.53 4.57
N VAL A 146 -20.87 -5.95 5.17
CA VAL A 146 -20.87 -6.93 6.27
C VAL A 146 -20.65 -8.34 5.72
N GLN A 147 -19.82 -9.16 6.38
CA GLN A 147 -19.53 -10.53 5.95
C GLN A 147 -20.79 -11.42 5.79
N GLU A 148 -21.86 -11.17 6.56
CA GLU A 148 -23.13 -11.88 6.40
C GLU A 148 -23.81 -11.60 5.05
N GLU A 149 -23.61 -10.41 4.47
CA GLU A 149 -24.13 -10.07 3.14
C GLU A 149 -23.39 -10.85 2.04
N VAL A 150 -22.09 -11.11 2.22
CA VAL A 150 -21.28 -11.98 1.34
C VAL A 150 -21.75 -13.43 1.39
N LYS A 151 -22.16 -13.93 2.57
CA LYS A 151 -22.63 -15.31 2.72
C LYS A 151 -24.01 -15.54 2.07
N LYS A 152 -24.85 -14.51 1.98
CA LYS A 152 -26.16 -14.60 1.33
C LYS A 152 -26.07 -14.76 -0.19
N SER A 153 -24.95 -14.37 -0.81
CA SER A 153 -24.66 -14.65 -2.22
C SER A 153 -24.09 -16.05 -2.48
N ALA A 154 -23.68 -16.79 -1.43
CA ALA A 154 -23.03 -18.10 -1.56
C ALA A 154 -24.04 -19.26 -1.75
N THR A 155 -23.72 -20.23 -2.58
CA THR A 155 -24.46 -21.50 -2.67
C THR A 155 -24.27 -22.37 -1.42
N GLU A 156 -25.20 -23.29 -1.13
CA GLU A 156 -25.15 -24.17 0.06
C GLU A 156 -23.82 -24.98 0.17
N GLN A 157 -23.20 -25.33 -0.96
CA GLN A 157 -21.90 -26.03 -1.00
C GLN A 157 -20.70 -25.13 -0.66
N GLU A 158 -20.76 -23.83 -0.99
CA GLU A 158 -19.70 -22.86 -0.68
C GLU A 158 -19.73 -22.45 0.80
N GLN A 159 -20.92 -22.48 1.41
CA GLN A 159 -21.09 -22.27 2.85
C GLN A 159 -20.40 -23.35 3.69
N GLU A 160 -20.33 -24.60 3.20
CA GLU A 160 -19.63 -25.71 3.86
C GLU A 160 -18.10 -25.62 3.73
N GLU A 161 -17.56 -25.21 2.56
CA GLU A 161 -16.11 -25.05 2.38
C GLU A 161 -15.54 -23.91 3.26
N MET A 162 -16.29 -22.82 3.48
CA MET A 162 -15.89 -21.71 4.37
C MET A 162 -15.81 -22.10 5.85
N HIS A 163 -16.56 -23.12 6.29
CA HIS A 163 -16.46 -23.65 7.65
C HIS A 163 -15.21 -24.52 7.85
N SER A 164 -14.71 -25.18 6.79
CA SER A 164 -13.60 -26.14 6.88
C SER A 164 -12.20 -25.51 7.00
N SER A 165 -12.06 -24.22 6.68
CA SER A 165 -10.79 -23.48 6.75
C SER A 165 -10.53 -22.82 8.12
N GLN A 166 -11.43 -23.00 9.09
CA GLN A 166 -11.24 -22.55 10.47
C GLN A 166 -10.48 -23.60 11.30
N HIS A 167 -9.15 -23.48 11.34
CA HIS A 167 -8.36 -23.97 12.45
C HIS A 167 -7.63 -22.79 13.07
N GLY A 168 -8.24 -22.16 14.08
CA GLY A 168 -7.60 -21.11 14.86
C GLY A 168 -8.56 -20.15 15.55
N MET A 169 -8.92 -20.50 16.79
CA MET A 169 -9.46 -19.64 17.87
C MET A 169 -10.88 -19.09 17.74
N GLU A 170 -11.72 -19.50 18.71
CA GLU A 170 -12.94 -18.81 19.13
C GLU A 170 -12.62 -17.35 19.51
N LEU A 171 -12.96 -16.42 18.63
CA LEU A 171 -13.02 -14.99 18.92
C LEU A 171 -14.49 -14.58 18.87
N GLY A 172 -15.00 -14.08 20.00
CA GLY A 172 -16.42 -13.76 20.18
C GLY A 172 -16.98 -12.78 19.13
N ASN A 173 -18.26 -12.95 18.81
CA ASN A 173 -19.19 -12.11 18.02
C ASN A 173 -18.68 -10.70 17.58
N LYS A 174 -17.64 -10.63 16.75
CA LYS A 174 -17.29 -9.41 16.01
C LYS A 174 -17.77 -9.60 14.58
N GLN A 175 -18.69 -8.75 14.14
CA GLN A 175 -19.07 -8.68 12.73
C GLN A 175 -17.84 -8.25 11.93
N HIS A 176 -17.40 -9.09 10.99
CA HIS A 176 -16.33 -8.73 10.07
C HIS A 176 -16.90 -7.87 8.94
N TYR A 177 -16.24 -6.74 8.65
CA TYR A 177 -16.59 -5.84 7.56
C TYR A 177 -15.49 -5.88 6.50
N PHE A 178 -15.88 -5.87 5.24
CA PHE A 178 -15.01 -5.59 4.11
C PHE A 178 -15.08 -4.09 3.81
N ASP A 179 -13.92 -3.46 3.74
CA ASP A 179 -13.79 -2.06 3.37
C ASP A 179 -13.47 -2.01 1.87
N ILE A 180 -14.25 -1.23 1.12
CA ILE A 180 -14.14 -1.18 -0.33
C ILE A 180 -13.99 0.26 -0.73
N ARG A 181 -12.87 0.58 -1.38
CA ARG A 181 -12.70 1.89 -2.04
C ARG A 181 -13.36 1.86 -3.39
N VAL A 182 -14.11 2.91 -3.70
CA VAL A 182 -14.79 3.06 -4.98
C VAL A 182 -14.26 4.30 -5.66
N SER A 183 -13.96 4.18 -6.94
CA SER A 183 -13.60 5.30 -7.80
C SER A 183 -14.51 5.29 -9.02
N VAL A 184 -15.12 6.44 -9.30
CA VAL A 184 -15.99 6.69 -10.46
C VAL A 184 -15.28 7.69 -11.34
N PHE A 185 -15.07 7.34 -12.61
CA PHE A 185 -14.27 8.13 -13.54
C PHE A 185 -15.03 8.38 -14.86
N PRO A 186 -15.17 9.63 -15.33
CA PRO A 186 -15.88 9.92 -16.57
C PRO A 186 -15.15 9.36 -17.80
N SER A 187 -15.88 8.70 -18.70
CA SER A 187 -15.37 8.20 -19.98
C SER A 187 -16.29 8.55 -21.14
N VAL A 188 -15.87 8.28 -22.37
CA VAL A 188 -16.63 8.58 -23.60
C VAL A 188 -18.01 7.88 -23.61
N ASN A 189 -18.08 6.68 -23.01
CA ASN A 189 -19.27 5.83 -23.02
C ASN A 189 -20.09 5.93 -21.73
N GLY A 190 -19.82 6.93 -20.88
CA GLY A 190 -20.39 7.04 -19.54
C GLY A 190 -19.32 6.89 -18.46
N GLU A 191 -19.70 6.99 -17.20
CA GLU A 191 -18.76 6.83 -16.08
C GLU A 191 -18.33 5.37 -15.93
N VAL A 192 -17.06 5.14 -15.62
CA VAL A 192 -16.49 3.82 -15.31
C VAL A 192 -16.38 3.71 -13.79
N VAL A 193 -16.68 2.55 -13.23
CA VAL A 193 -16.52 2.31 -11.79
C VAL A 193 -15.44 1.27 -11.54
N VAL A 194 -14.53 1.56 -10.62
CA VAL A 194 -13.56 0.60 -10.08
C VAL A 194 -13.73 0.52 -8.57
N MET A 195 -13.99 -0.67 -8.06
CA MET A 195 -14.10 -0.95 -6.63
C MET A 195 -12.95 -1.85 -6.19
N ARG A 196 -12.11 -1.37 -5.27
CA ARG A 196 -10.99 -2.12 -4.69
C ARG A 196 -11.40 -2.69 -3.34
N ILE A 197 -11.33 -4.02 -3.22
CA ILE A 197 -11.67 -4.73 -2.00
C ILE A 197 -10.43 -4.72 -1.08
N LEU A 198 -10.54 -4.04 0.06
CA LEU A 198 -9.52 -4.01 1.10
C LEU A 198 -9.81 -5.14 2.09
N ASN A 199 -9.09 -6.25 1.95
CA ASN A 199 -9.32 -7.45 2.75
C ASN A 199 -8.77 -7.25 4.18
N ARG A 200 -9.65 -7.26 5.19
CA ARG A 200 -9.28 -7.18 6.60
C ARG A 200 -8.84 -8.55 7.13
N GLU A 201 -7.62 -8.60 7.64
CA GLU A 201 -7.06 -9.53 8.63
C GLU A 201 -6.49 -10.91 8.21
N ASN A 202 -6.85 -11.52 7.06
CA ASN A 202 -6.39 -12.89 6.73
C ASN A 202 -5.32 -13.02 5.62
N ALA A 203 -4.55 -11.97 5.31
CA ALA A 203 -3.57 -11.98 4.20
C ALA A 203 -2.13 -11.61 4.59
N LEU A 204 -1.76 -11.61 5.88
CA LEU A 204 -0.36 -11.49 6.25
C LEU A 204 0.38 -12.80 5.93
N ILE A 205 1.05 -12.80 4.79
CA ILE A 205 1.96 -13.87 4.38
C ILE A 205 3.21 -13.77 5.26
N THR A 206 3.63 -14.88 5.88
CA THR A 206 4.90 -14.94 6.61
C THR A 206 6.07 -14.73 5.65
N ILE A 207 7.23 -14.30 6.16
CA ILE A 207 8.41 -14.08 5.32
C ILE A 207 8.80 -15.35 4.53
N ASP A 208 8.67 -16.53 5.14
CA ASP A 208 8.86 -17.84 4.51
C ASP A 208 7.84 -18.12 3.39
N GLY A 209 6.60 -17.65 3.57
CA GLY A 209 5.49 -17.85 2.63
C GLY A 209 5.56 -16.99 1.37
N LEU A 210 6.48 -16.02 1.30
CA LEU A 210 6.62 -15.10 0.16
C LEU A 210 7.16 -15.79 -1.11
N GLY A 211 7.84 -16.93 -0.95
CA GLY A 211 8.46 -17.68 -2.06
C GLY A 211 9.90 -17.28 -2.37
N MET A 212 10.62 -16.77 -1.37
CA MET A 212 12.09 -16.69 -1.40
C MET A 212 12.68 -18.09 -1.29
N ASP A 213 13.83 -18.32 -1.91
CA ASP A 213 14.59 -19.54 -1.64
C ASP A 213 15.35 -19.45 -0.31
N MET A 214 15.86 -20.58 0.17
CA MET A 214 16.53 -20.66 1.48
C MET A 214 17.77 -19.76 1.59
N ASP A 215 18.52 -19.58 0.50
CA ASP A 215 19.71 -18.73 0.48
C ASP A 215 19.34 -17.24 0.59
N SER A 216 18.35 -16.79 -0.20
CA SER A 216 17.84 -15.41 -0.15
C SER A 216 17.18 -15.11 1.18
N LEU A 217 16.42 -16.07 1.73
CA LEU A 217 15.77 -15.94 3.02
C LEU A 217 16.81 -15.85 4.15
N GLY A 218 17.85 -16.69 4.12
CA GLY A 218 18.96 -16.64 5.07
C GLY A 218 19.66 -15.28 5.07
N LYS A 219 20.00 -14.76 3.89
CA LYS A 219 20.58 -13.42 3.71
C LYS A 219 19.67 -12.31 4.27
N LEU A 220 18.36 -12.42 4.05
CA LEU A 220 17.41 -11.45 4.58
C LEU A 220 17.33 -11.53 6.11
N HIS A 221 17.29 -12.72 6.71
CA HIS A 221 17.33 -12.86 8.17
C HIS A 221 18.60 -12.25 8.78
N GLU A 222 19.77 -12.44 8.14
CA GLU A 222 21.01 -11.79 8.59
C GLU A 222 20.90 -10.26 8.58
N VAL A 223 20.29 -9.68 7.54
CA VAL A 223 20.01 -8.24 7.48
C VAL A 223 19.06 -7.81 8.59
N LEU A 224 18.04 -8.59 8.93
CA LEU A 224 17.06 -8.26 9.97
C LEU A 224 17.65 -8.27 11.40
N LEU A 225 18.83 -8.89 11.59
CA LEU A 225 19.58 -8.82 12.85
C LEU A 225 20.32 -7.49 13.04
N THR A 226 20.44 -6.66 12.00
CA THR A 226 21.08 -5.34 12.11
C THR A 226 20.26 -4.41 13.01
N SER A 227 20.95 -3.56 13.78
CA SER A 227 20.29 -2.65 14.73
C SER A 227 19.78 -1.35 14.09
N TYR A 228 20.29 -0.98 12.92
CA TYR A 228 19.90 0.21 12.18
C TYR A 228 20.25 0.10 10.71
N GLY A 229 19.72 1.01 9.90
CA GLY A 229 19.95 1.07 8.46
C GLY A 229 18.67 0.95 7.67
N MET A 230 18.80 1.00 6.36
CA MET A 230 17.70 1.03 5.41
C MET A 230 17.55 -0.30 4.69
N MET A 231 16.30 -0.75 4.60
CA MET A 231 15.87 -1.85 3.75
C MET A 231 14.86 -1.32 2.75
N LEU A 232 15.18 -1.42 1.47
CA LEU A 232 14.34 -0.87 0.41
C LEU A 232 13.78 -1.99 -0.46
N ILE A 233 12.48 -1.94 -0.70
CA ILE A 233 11.81 -2.85 -1.62
C ILE A 233 11.41 -2.09 -2.89
N THR A 234 11.75 -2.65 -4.03
CA THR A 234 11.52 -2.02 -5.33
C THR A 234 10.78 -2.95 -6.28
N GLY A 235 9.99 -2.36 -7.16
CA GLY A 235 9.21 -3.07 -8.17
C GLY A 235 7.98 -2.27 -8.59
N PRO A 236 7.32 -2.69 -9.68
CA PRO A 236 6.14 -2.01 -10.20
C PRO A 236 4.96 -2.09 -9.22
N THR A 237 3.90 -1.36 -9.52
CA THR A 237 2.62 -1.48 -8.81
C THR A 237 2.11 -2.92 -8.86
N GLY A 238 1.59 -3.42 -7.74
CA GLY A 238 1.09 -4.79 -7.65
C GLY A 238 2.16 -5.88 -7.58
N SER A 239 3.44 -5.54 -7.39
CA SER A 239 4.51 -6.54 -7.20
C SER A 239 4.59 -7.11 -5.78
N GLY A 240 3.68 -6.75 -4.87
CA GLY A 240 3.65 -7.26 -3.49
C GLY A 240 4.61 -6.58 -2.52
N LYS A 241 5.08 -5.35 -2.82
CA LYS A 241 6.05 -4.62 -1.98
C LYS A 241 5.55 -4.40 -0.55
N THR A 242 4.32 -3.89 -0.41
CA THR A 242 3.72 -3.61 0.90
C THR A 242 3.52 -4.89 1.70
N THR A 243 3.12 -6.00 1.04
CA THR A 243 3.02 -7.31 1.67
C THR A 243 4.37 -7.74 2.24
N THR A 244 5.45 -7.65 1.47
CA THR A 244 6.80 -7.98 1.94
C THR A 244 7.29 -7.05 3.05
N LEU A 245 6.97 -5.75 2.98
CA LEU A 245 7.27 -4.82 4.08
C LEU A 245 6.56 -5.24 5.37
N TYR A 246 5.26 -5.54 5.32
CA TYR A 246 4.53 -5.99 6.51
C TYR A 246 5.02 -7.34 7.04
N SER A 247 5.43 -8.27 6.17
CA SER A 247 6.09 -9.51 6.60
C SER A 247 7.40 -9.21 7.34
N ILE A 248 8.22 -8.28 6.84
CA ILE A 248 9.45 -7.83 7.51
C ILE A 248 9.15 -7.15 8.85
N MET A 249 8.15 -6.27 8.91
CA MET A 249 7.77 -5.62 10.18
C MET A 249 7.28 -6.64 11.21
N SER A 250 6.57 -7.68 10.75
CA SER A 250 6.12 -8.79 11.60
C SER A 250 7.29 -9.60 12.16
N GLU A 251 8.34 -9.81 11.36
CA GLU A 251 9.57 -10.49 11.79
C GLU A 251 10.39 -9.65 12.78
N LEU A 252 10.38 -8.32 12.63
CA LEU A 252 11.03 -7.39 13.55
C LEU A 252 10.24 -7.18 14.84
N ARG A 253 9.01 -7.69 14.94
CA ARG A 253 8.12 -7.47 16.07
C ARG A 253 8.75 -7.98 17.36
N SER A 254 8.81 -7.10 18.35
CA SER A 254 9.21 -7.39 19.72
C SER A 254 8.49 -6.42 20.64
N ASP A 255 8.17 -6.84 21.86
CA ASP A 255 7.59 -5.95 22.88
C ASP A 255 8.56 -4.82 23.29
N GLU A 256 9.84 -4.97 22.96
CA GLU A 256 10.90 -3.98 23.22
C GLU A 256 11.04 -2.93 22.11
N LYS A 257 10.40 -3.12 20.96
CA LYS A 257 10.56 -2.25 19.78
C LYS A 257 9.30 -1.44 19.50
N ASN A 258 9.47 -0.14 19.34
CA ASN A 258 8.45 0.76 18.83
C ASN A 258 8.50 0.82 17.29
N ILE A 259 7.52 0.19 16.65
CA ILE A 259 7.39 0.16 15.19
C ILE A 259 6.26 1.12 14.77
N ILE A 260 6.61 2.12 13.96
CA ILE A 260 5.67 3.11 13.42
C ILE A 260 5.71 3.09 11.89
N THR A 261 4.55 3.18 11.23
CA THR A 261 4.46 3.28 9.78
C THR A 261 3.80 4.58 9.35
N LEU A 262 4.25 5.12 8.22
CA LEU A 262 3.67 6.26 7.53
C LEU A 262 3.25 5.79 6.15
N GLU A 263 1.96 5.81 5.82
CA GLU A 263 1.42 5.11 4.65
C GLU A 263 0.40 5.97 3.89
N ASP A 264 0.37 5.86 2.56
CA ASP A 264 -0.52 6.60 1.68
C ASP A 264 -1.16 5.66 0.65
N PRO A 265 -2.30 5.03 0.95
CA PRO A 265 -2.96 4.93 2.26
C PRO A 265 -2.59 3.63 3.00
N ILE A 266 -3.19 3.37 4.17
CA ILE A 266 -3.01 2.08 4.85
C ILE A 266 -3.70 0.97 4.06
N GLU A 267 -2.97 -0.09 3.73
CA GLU A 267 -3.48 -1.24 2.96
C GLU A 267 -4.14 -2.29 3.85
N PHE A 268 -3.53 -2.60 5.01
CA PHE A 268 -4.05 -3.53 6.00
C PHE A 268 -3.95 -2.93 7.39
N HIS A 269 -5.02 -3.00 8.16
CA HIS A 269 -5.01 -2.57 9.55
C HIS A 269 -4.43 -3.67 10.45
N LEU A 270 -3.23 -3.45 10.95
CA LEU A 270 -2.48 -4.35 11.82
C LEU A 270 -2.51 -3.77 13.23
N SER A 271 -3.37 -4.33 14.09
CA SER A 271 -3.65 -3.78 15.42
C SER A 271 -2.44 -3.65 16.35
N TRP A 272 -1.38 -4.42 16.11
CA TRP A 272 -0.13 -4.37 16.88
C TRP A 272 0.87 -3.33 16.36
N LEU A 273 0.63 -2.76 15.18
CA LEU A 273 1.49 -1.79 14.50
C LEU A 273 0.92 -0.38 14.65
N ARG A 274 1.76 0.61 14.96
CA ARG A 274 1.31 2.01 14.98
C ARG A 274 1.30 2.58 13.57
N GLN A 275 0.17 2.45 12.89
CA GLN A 275 0.04 2.91 11.50
C GLN A 275 -0.52 4.32 11.43
N CYS A 276 0.14 5.17 10.65
CA CYS A 276 -0.28 6.53 10.39
C CYS A 276 -0.56 6.69 8.89
N GLU A 277 -1.80 7.05 8.56
CA GLU A 277 -2.19 7.36 7.19
C GLU A 277 -1.86 8.82 6.87
N ILE A 278 -1.18 9.04 5.75
CA ILE A 278 -0.90 10.36 5.18
C ILE A 278 -2.21 10.97 4.70
N ARG A 279 -2.40 12.25 4.98
CA ARG A 279 -3.60 13.04 4.63
C ARG A 279 -3.17 14.38 4.12
N GLU A 280 -2.75 14.42 2.85
CA GLU A 280 -2.23 15.62 2.21
C GLU A 280 -3.25 16.76 2.23
N GLU A 281 -4.54 16.46 2.07
CA GLU A 281 -5.65 17.41 2.10
C GLU A 281 -5.81 18.10 3.46
N ARG A 282 -5.28 17.49 4.53
CA ARG A 282 -5.24 18.05 5.90
C ARG A 282 -3.86 18.59 6.27
N GLY A 283 -2.92 18.65 5.32
CA GLY A 283 -1.54 19.07 5.54
C GLY A 283 -0.67 18.05 6.29
N PHE A 284 -1.14 16.81 6.47
CA PHE A 284 -0.35 15.73 7.08
C PHE A 284 0.38 14.94 5.98
N THR A 285 1.42 15.56 5.41
CA THR A 285 2.26 14.99 4.34
C THR A 285 3.35 14.06 4.89
N TYR A 286 4.03 13.30 4.03
CA TYR A 286 5.19 12.49 4.43
C TYR A 286 6.27 13.30 5.14
N GLU A 287 6.60 14.51 4.65
CA GLU A 287 7.58 15.40 5.27
C GLU A 287 7.16 15.78 6.70
N ALA A 288 5.92 16.26 6.88
CA ALA A 288 5.39 16.65 8.18
C ALA A 288 5.34 15.45 9.14
N ALA A 289 4.93 14.29 8.65
CA ALA A 289 4.87 13.05 9.41
C ALA A 289 6.26 12.57 9.82
N MET A 290 7.24 12.56 8.92
CA MET A 290 8.65 12.20 9.20
C MET A 290 9.30 13.13 10.23
N ALA A 291 9.03 14.44 10.15
CA ALA A 291 9.53 15.40 11.14
C ALA A 291 8.90 15.20 12.53
N SER A 292 7.66 14.71 12.59
CA SER A 292 6.93 14.48 13.84
C SER A 292 7.21 13.11 14.46
N VAL A 293 7.33 12.07 13.63
CA VAL A 293 7.49 10.67 14.07
C VAL A 293 8.77 10.46 14.86
N LEU A 294 9.83 11.22 14.57
CA LEU A 294 11.08 11.15 15.33
C LEU A 294 10.92 11.53 16.81
N ARG A 295 9.87 12.29 17.18
CA ARG A 295 9.53 12.59 18.59
C ARG A 295 8.69 11.50 19.25
N GLN A 296 8.27 10.48 18.50
CA GLN A 296 7.54 9.32 19.01
C GLN A 296 8.48 8.19 19.45
N ASP A 297 9.79 8.42 19.45
CA ASP A 297 10.82 7.44 19.82
C ASP A 297 10.71 6.10 19.06
N PRO A 298 10.71 6.10 17.71
CA PRO A 298 10.62 4.87 16.94
C PRO A 298 11.98 4.15 16.86
N ASP A 299 11.98 2.84 17.09
CA ASP A 299 13.10 1.94 16.80
C ASP A 299 13.10 1.52 15.33
N VAL A 300 11.89 1.26 14.81
CA VAL A 300 11.64 0.87 13.42
C VAL A 300 10.66 1.84 12.80
N LEU A 301 11.02 2.40 11.64
CA LEU A 301 10.19 3.31 10.88
C LEU A 301 9.93 2.73 9.50
N MET A 302 8.67 2.50 9.17
CA MET A 302 8.27 2.17 7.80
C MET A 302 7.72 3.42 7.12
N VAL A 303 8.22 3.72 5.93
CA VAL A 303 7.71 4.77 5.07
C VAL A 303 7.12 4.10 3.84
N GLY A 304 5.85 4.33 3.55
CA GLY A 304 5.10 3.73 2.45
C GLY A 304 5.90 3.74 1.15
N GLU A 305 6.42 4.91 0.81
CA GLU A 305 7.29 5.09 -0.34
C GLU A 305 8.14 6.36 -0.25
N ILE A 306 9.29 6.33 -0.92
CA ILE A 306 10.15 7.49 -1.14
C ILE A 306 9.88 8.01 -2.56
N ARG A 307 9.13 9.11 -2.66
CA ARG A 307 8.79 9.77 -3.93
C ARG A 307 9.70 10.96 -4.26
N ASP A 308 10.08 11.72 -3.24
CA ASP A 308 10.73 13.02 -3.35
C ASP A 308 12.07 13.12 -2.57
N PRO A 309 12.91 14.12 -2.88
CA PRO A 309 14.21 14.33 -2.21
C PRO A 309 14.12 14.50 -0.69
N GLN A 310 13.11 15.21 -0.19
CA GLN A 310 12.95 15.52 1.22
C GLN A 310 12.66 14.25 2.02
N THR A 311 11.72 13.42 1.55
CA THR A 311 11.39 12.12 2.13
C THR A 311 12.61 11.19 2.12
N ALA A 312 13.39 11.18 1.03
CA ALA A 312 14.62 10.41 0.95
C ALA A 312 15.66 10.86 2.00
N GLU A 313 15.86 12.17 2.12
CA GLU A 313 16.79 12.75 3.10
C GLU A 313 16.37 12.42 4.54
N HIS A 314 15.08 12.53 4.86
CA HIS A 314 14.56 12.18 6.19
C HIS A 314 14.69 10.68 6.49
N ALA A 315 14.47 9.81 5.51
CA ALA A 315 14.64 8.36 5.68
C ALA A 315 16.11 8.02 5.98
N VAL A 316 17.04 8.59 5.22
CA VAL A 316 18.48 8.42 5.40
C VAL A 316 18.95 8.94 6.76
N ARG A 317 18.52 10.14 7.16
CA ARG A 317 18.84 10.70 8.48
C ARG A 317 18.28 9.84 9.61
N SER A 318 17.07 9.33 9.47
CA SER A 318 16.47 8.42 10.45
C SER A 318 17.33 7.17 10.65
N ALA A 319 17.83 6.59 9.55
CA ALA A 319 18.71 5.43 9.60
C ALA A 319 20.08 5.75 10.23
N LEU A 320 20.70 6.89 9.90
CA LEU A 320 21.97 7.33 10.48
C LEU A 320 21.91 7.54 12.00
N VAL A 321 20.74 7.90 12.53
CA VAL A 321 20.52 8.10 13.98
C VAL A 321 20.21 6.77 14.68
N GLY A 322 20.44 5.63 14.02
CA GLY A 322 20.37 4.31 14.66
C GLY A 322 19.01 3.63 14.59
N ARG A 323 18.17 3.97 13.59
CA ARG A 323 16.87 3.31 13.38
C ARG A 323 16.91 2.34 12.21
N ILE A 324 16.05 1.33 12.28
CA ILE A 324 15.73 0.50 11.11
C ILE A 324 14.68 1.25 10.29
N VAL A 325 14.95 1.47 9.01
CA VAL A 325 14.03 2.15 8.10
C VAL A 325 13.65 1.22 6.96
N GLY A 326 12.38 0.86 6.87
CA GLY A 326 11.81 0.09 5.76
C GLY A 326 11.07 1.01 4.80
N SER A 327 11.31 0.93 3.50
CA SER A 327 10.50 1.70 2.55
C SER A 327 10.41 1.07 1.17
N THR A 328 9.48 1.57 0.35
CA THR A 328 9.44 1.26 -1.08
C THR A 328 9.98 2.41 -1.92
N ILE A 329 10.45 2.07 -3.11
CA ILE A 329 10.88 3.04 -4.10
C ILE A 329 10.53 2.54 -5.50
N HIS A 330 10.11 3.44 -6.38
CA HIS A 330 9.74 3.09 -7.75
C HIS A 330 11.00 2.98 -8.61
N ALA A 331 11.57 1.79 -8.62
CA ALA A 331 12.65 1.39 -9.49
C ALA A 331 12.44 -0.06 -9.98
N ASN A 332 13.13 -0.46 -11.05
CA ASN A 332 12.87 -1.74 -11.70
C ASN A 332 13.81 -2.86 -11.20
N THR A 333 15.01 -2.51 -10.75
CA THR A 333 16.08 -3.41 -10.31
C THR A 333 16.79 -2.85 -9.07
N THR A 334 17.54 -3.69 -8.37
CA THR A 334 18.34 -3.30 -7.19
C THR A 334 19.32 -2.15 -7.47
N ILE A 335 19.97 -2.18 -8.63
CA ILE A 335 20.91 -1.13 -9.05
C ILE A 335 20.21 0.17 -9.43
N SER A 336 19.07 0.09 -10.12
CA SER A 336 18.31 1.29 -10.46
C SER A 336 17.77 2.00 -9.21
N THR A 337 17.58 1.29 -8.09
CA THR A 337 17.27 1.89 -6.80
C THR A 337 18.41 2.76 -6.27
N ILE A 338 19.66 2.30 -6.38
CA ILE A 338 20.83 3.11 -6.00
C ILE A 338 20.89 4.37 -6.87
N ALA A 339 20.73 4.22 -8.20
CA ALA A 339 20.69 5.35 -9.12
C ALA A 339 19.57 6.34 -8.76
N ARG A 340 18.38 5.83 -8.43
CA ARG A 340 17.22 6.65 -8.05
C ARG A 340 17.47 7.47 -6.79
N LEU A 341 18.12 6.91 -5.77
CA LEU A 341 18.47 7.65 -4.55
C LEU A 341 19.50 8.75 -4.83
N ILE A 342 20.45 8.50 -5.75
CA ILE A 342 21.41 9.52 -6.20
C ILE A 342 20.70 10.66 -6.93
N GLU A 343 19.74 10.33 -7.83
CA GLU A 343 18.90 11.34 -8.51
C GLU A 343 18.07 12.17 -7.53
N LEU A 344 17.60 11.57 -6.44
CA LEU A 344 16.91 12.26 -5.35
C LEU A 344 17.85 13.09 -4.46
N GLY A 345 19.15 13.16 -4.80
CA GLY A 345 20.12 14.02 -4.14
C GLY A 345 20.87 13.38 -2.97
N ILE A 346 20.75 12.07 -2.76
CA ILE A 346 21.48 11.39 -1.68
C ILE A 346 22.88 10.98 -2.16
N PRO A 347 23.97 11.46 -1.54
CA PRO A 347 25.33 11.11 -1.94
C PRO A 347 25.64 9.62 -1.74
N ARG A 348 26.44 9.04 -2.64
CA ARG A 348 26.84 7.62 -2.57
C ARG A 348 27.55 7.26 -1.26
N SER A 349 28.37 8.17 -0.74
CA SER A 349 29.05 8.00 0.55
C SER A 349 28.08 7.86 1.73
N ILE A 350 26.92 8.51 1.68
CA ILE A 350 25.90 8.39 2.71
C ILE A 350 25.12 7.08 2.54
N LEU A 351 24.74 6.76 1.31
CA LEU A 351 24.09 5.48 0.99
C LEU A 351 24.94 4.28 1.41
N ALA A 352 26.27 4.39 1.29
CA ALA A 352 27.21 3.34 1.67
C ALA A 352 27.19 3.04 3.17
N HIS A 353 26.75 3.98 4.01
CA HIS A 353 26.58 3.76 5.44
C HIS A 353 25.16 3.32 5.80
N THR A 354 24.14 3.82 5.08
CA THR A 354 22.75 3.61 5.47
C THR A 354 22.08 2.40 4.83
N LEU A 355 22.43 2.01 3.61
CA LEU A 355 21.78 0.88 2.94
C LEU A 355 22.31 -0.44 3.50
N ASN A 356 21.41 -1.31 3.96
CA ASN A 356 21.74 -2.68 4.33
C ASN A 356 21.28 -3.69 3.28
N CYS A 357 20.11 -3.43 2.68
CA CYS A 357 19.52 -4.34 1.71
C CYS A 357 18.61 -3.62 0.71
N ILE A 358 18.65 -4.05 -0.55
CA ILE A 358 17.65 -3.71 -1.56
C ILE A 358 17.05 -5.01 -2.10
N ILE A 359 15.72 -5.11 -2.08
CA ILE A 359 14.95 -6.24 -2.58
C ILE A 359 14.18 -5.78 -3.82
N ALA A 360 14.57 -6.23 -5.01
CA ALA A 360 13.74 -6.11 -6.19
C ALA A 360 12.76 -7.27 -6.28
N GLN A 361 11.50 -6.97 -6.57
CA GLN A 361 10.42 -7.95 -6.50
C GLN A 361 9.47 -7.89 -7.70
N ARG A 362 8.97 -9.06 -8.11
CA ARG A 362 7.84 -9.27 -9.04
C ARG A 362 6.91 -10.33 -8.46
N LEU A 363 5.68 -10.41 -8.97
CA LEU A 363 4.77 -11.52 -8.67
C LEU A 363 4.49 -12.30 -9.93
N VAL A 364 4.53 -13.62 -9.83
CA VAL A 364 4.05 -14.55 -10.85
C VAL A 364 2.94 -15.40 -10.29
N ARG A 365 2.01 -15.79 -11.16
CA ARG A 365 0.98 -16.76 -10.83
C ARG A 365 1.58 -18.16 -10.69
N ARG A 366 1.07 -18.92 -9.71
CA ARG A 366 1.47 -20.31 -9.49
C ARG A 366 0.66 -21.27 -10.35
N VAL A 367 1.32 -22.23 -10.98
CA VAL A 367 0.63 -23.32 -11.70
C VAL A 367 -0.30 -24.04 -10.72
N CYS A 368 -1.54 -24.27 -11.13
CA CYS A 368 -2.51 -24.96 -10.29
C CYS A 368 -2.10 -26.43 -10.06
N ASP A 369 -1.87 -26.79 -8.80
CA ASP A 369 -1.41 -28.13 -8.40
C ASP A 369 -2.39 -29.25 -8.79
N PHE A 370 -3.69 -28.97 -8.91
CA PHE A 370 -4.74 -29.94 -9.26
C PHE A 370 -4.81 -30.27 -10.76
N CYS A 371 -4.30 -29.39 -11.62
CA CYS A 371 -4.41 -29.53 -13.07
C CYS A 371 -3.06 -29.36 -13.79
N LYS A 372 -1.98 -29.42 -13.02
CA LYS A 372 -0.59 -29.33 -13.48
C LYS A 372 -0.29 -30.50 -14.42
N GLN A 373 0.22 -30.19 -15.61
CA GLN A 373 0.62 -31.18 -16.60
C GLN A 373 1.89 -30.73 -17.32
N PRO A 374 2.70 -31.67 -17.83
CA PRO A 374 3.87 -31.33 -18.64
C PRO A 374 3.47 -30.64 -19.95
N TYR A 375 4.32 -29.75 -20.45
CA TYR A 375 4.18 -29.13 -21.77
C TYR A 375 5.54 -28.78 -22.36
N THR A 376 5.54 -28.50 -23.67
CA THR A 376 6.70 -27.95 -24.37
C THR A 376 6.51 -26.45 -24.58
N PRO A 377 7.33 -25.59 -23.96
CA PRO A 377 7.29 -24.14 -24.18
C PRO A 377 7.76 -23.77 -25.59
N SER A 378 7.51 -22.52 -26.00
CA SER A 378 8.02 -22.01 -27.28
C SER A 378 9.55 -21.89 -27.26
N GLN A 379 10.20 -22.14 -28.40
CA GLN A 379 11.65 -21.98 -28.51
C GLN A 379 12.12 -20.56 -28.22
N THR A 380 11.31 -19.55 -28.56
CA THR A 380 11.59 -18.14 -28.23
C THR A 380 11.66 -17.93 -26.73
N HIS A 381 10.73 -18.51 -25.96
CA HIS A 381 10.70 -18.41 -24.51
C HIS A 381 11.86 -19.17 -23.86
N LEU A 382 12.21 -20.35 -24.37
CA LEU A 382 13.36 -21.12 -23.91
C LEU A 382 14.67 -20.37 -24.12
N LYS A 383 14.86 -19.79 -25.31
CA LYS A 383 16.02 -18.95 -25.62
C LYS A 383 16.10 -17.71 -24.74
N TYR A 384 14.96 -17.05 -24.46
CA TYR A 384 14.94 -15.87 -23.59
C TYR A 384 15.53 -16.18 -22.21
N PHE A 385 15.20 -17.34 -21.62
CA PHE A 385 15.72 -17.74 -20.32
C PHE A 385 17.00 -18.58 -20.35
N GLY A 386 17.51 -18.95 -21.55
CA GLY A 386 18.68 -19.80 -21.69
C GLY A 386 18.43 -21.27 -21.32
N LEU A 387 17.20 -21.76 -21.52
CA LEU A 387 16.74 -23.10 -21.15
C LEU A 387 16.61 -24.06 -22.35
N GLU A 388 17.27 -23.75 -23.47
CA GLU A 388 17.15 -24.51 -24.72
C GLU A 388 17.62 -25.98 -24.59
N ASN A 389 18.54 -26.26 -23.66
CA ASN A 389 19.15 -27.58 -23.45
C ASN A 389 18.67 -28.27 -22.16
N VAL A 390 17.59 -27.80 -21.55
CA VAL A 390 17.02 -28.38 -20.34
C VAL A 390 16.17 -29.59 -20.73
N GLU A 391 16.49 -30.76 -20.16
CA GLU A 391 15.75 -32.00 -20.42
C GLU A 391 14.56 -32.19 -19.48
N GLU A 392 14.57 -31.49 -18.34
CA GLU A 392 13.51 -31.51 -17.35
C GLU A 392 12.17 -31.04 -17.93
N PRO A 393 11.05 -31.68 -17.53
CA PRO A 393 9.74 -31.31 -18.04
C PRO A 393 9.31 -29.95 -17.50
N PHE A 394 8.81 -29.09 -18.39
CA PHE A 394 8.13 -27.85 -18.02
C PHE A 394 6.67 -28.12 -17.71
N TYR A 395 6.06 -27.32 -16.84
CA TYR A 395 4.70 -27.53 -16.37
C TYR A 395 3.78 -26.35 -16.64
N LYS A 396 2.52 -26.65 -17.01
CA LYS A 396 1.42 -25.67 -17.10
C LYS A 396 0.15 -26.25 -16.50
N GLY A 397 -0.77 -25.40 -16.07
CA GLY A 397 -2.12 -25.84 -15.70
C GLY A 397 -3.00 -25.99 -16.93
N LYS A 398 -3.72 -27.11 -17.06
CA LYS A 398 -4.69 -27.30 -18.16
C LYS A 398 -6.01 -26.54 -17.98
N GLY A 399 -6.30 -26.09 -16.76
CA GLY A 399 -7.60 -25.57 -16.36
C GLY A 399 -8.44 -26.63 -15.64
N CYS A 400 -8.98 -26.29 -14.49
CA CYS A 400 -9.95 -27.09 -13.74
C CYS A 400 -10.86 -26.19 -12.91
N GLU A 401 -11.87 -26.77 -12.28
CA GLU A 401 -12.80 -26.06 -11.41
C GLU A 401 -12.09 -25.33 -10.26
N LYS A 402 -11.12 -25.97 -9.60
CA LYS A 402 -10.36 -25.38 -8.48
C LYS A 402 -9.52 -24.16 -8.85
N CYS A 403 -9.20 -23.96 -10.13
CA CYS A 403 -8.52 -22.75 -10.64
C CYS A 403 -9.40 -21.92 -11.57
N LYS A 404 -10.71 -22.19 -11.62
CA LYS A 404 -11.67 -21.49 -12.49
C LYS A 404 -11.23 -21.47 -13.95
N GLN A 405 -10.73 -22.61 -14.42
CA GLN A 405 -10.23 -22.82 -15.79
C GLN A 405 -9.02 -21.96 -16.20
N THR A 406 -8.42 -21.19 -15.29
CA THR A 406 -7.27 -20.32 -15.62
C THR A 406 -5.96 -21.07 -15.78
N GLY A 407 -5.85 -22.26 -15.15
CA GLY A 407 -4.59 -23.01 -15.04
C GLY A 407 -3.66 -22.51 -13.91
N PHE A 408 -4.03 -21.44 -13.19
CA PHE A 408 -3.24 -20.85 -12.12
C PHE A 408 -4.03 -20.76 -10.81
N LYS A 409 -3.35 -20.87 -9.66
CA LYS A 409 -3.98 -20.67 -8.36
C LYS A 409 -3.01 -20.00 -7.39
N GLY A 410 -3.30 -18.75 -7.04
CA GLY A 410 -2.45 -17.95 -6.16
C GLY A 410 -1.18 -17.45 -6.85
N ARG A 411 -0.34 -16.78 -6.08
CA ARG A 411 0.86 -16.07 -6.56
C ARG A 411 2.07 -16.39 -5.70
N THR A 412 3.26 -16.17 -6.24
CA THR A 412 4.54 -16.26 -5.53
C THR A 412 5.46 -15.15 -6.02
N GLY A 413 6.36 -14.68 -5.16
CA GLY A 413 7.30 -13.62 -5.51
C GLY A 413 8.50 -14.12 -6.29
N ILE A 414 8.99 -13.30 -7.21
CA ILE A 414 10.34 -13.42 -7.79
C ILE A 414 11.18 -12.33 -7.16
N PHE A 415 12.35 -12.68 -6.63
CA PHE A 415 13.16 -11.81 -5.80
C PHE A 415 14.59 -11.67 -6.34
N SER A 416 15.16 -10.50 -6.15
CA SER A 416 16.58 -10.23 -6.27
C SER A 416 16.99 -9.40 -5.06
N ILE A 417 17.80 -10.00 -4.19
CA ILE A 417 18.17 -9.42 -2.88
C ILE A 417 19.65 -9.04 -2.93
N MET A 418 19.92 -7.74 -2.83
CA MET A 418 21.25 -7.18 -2.77
C MET A 418 21.56 -6.75 -1.34
N VAL A 419 22.45 -7.48 -0.68
CA VAL A 419 22.96 -7.15 0.66
C VAL A 419 24.22 -6.31 0.54
N PHE A 420 24.36 -5.27 1.35
CA PHE A 420 25.47 -4.31 1.28
C PHE A 420 26.59 -4.71 2.26
N ASP A 421 27.55 -5.46 1.74
CA ASP A 421 28.79 -5.83 2.44
C ASP A 421 29.85 -4.72 2.36
N ASP A 422 30.98 -4.91 3.05
CA ASP A 422 32.07 -3.93 3.08
C ASP A 422 32.66 -3.63 1.69
N ALA A 423 32.68 -4.62 0.79
CA ALA A 423 33.20 -4.44 -0.56
C ALA A 423 32.29 -3.53 -1.40
N ILE A 424 30.97 -3.76 -1.38
CA ILE A 424 29.99 -2.89 -2.03
C ILE A 424 30.07 -1.48 -1.45
N ARG A 425 30.19 -1.36 -0.12
CA ARG A 425 30.32 -0.05 0.54
C ARG A 425 31.58 0.68 0.09
N ASN A 426 32.72 0.00 0.00
CA ASN A 426 33.95 0.57 -0.54
C ASN A 426 33.82 0.99 -2.00
N MET A 427 33.22 0.15 -2.85
CA MET A 427 32.94 0.50 -4.25
C MET A 427 32.03 1.74 -4.36
N MET A 428 31.11 1.93 -3.43
CA MET A 428 30.27 3.13 -3.37
C MET A 428 31.03 4.38 -2.94
N PHE A 429 31.95 4.28 -1.97
CA PHE A 429 32.83 5.40 -1.59
C PHE A 429 33.77 5.81 -2.72
N GLU A 430 34.32 4.84 -3.44
CA GLU A 430 35.19 5.06 -4.60
C GLU A 430 34.42 5.48 -5.86
N GLU A 431 33.10 5.62 -5.75
CA GLU A 431 32.18 5.97 -6.84
C GLU A 431 32.33 5.08 -8.08
N LYS A 432 32.63 3.78 -7.89
CA LYS A 432 32.74 2.81 -8.99
C LYS A 432 31.48 2.78 -9.86
N PRO A 433 31.59 2.48 -11.16
CA PRO A 433 30.44 2.29 -12.02
C PRO A 433 29.42 1.30 -11.43
N LEU A 434 28.13 1.63 -11.49
CA LEU A 434 27.07 0.83 -10.85
C LEU A 434 26.98 -0.61 -11.37
N ASN A 435 27.37 -0.85 -12.63
CA ASN A 435 27.47 -2.17 -13.21
C ASN A 435 28.58 -3.03 -12.57
N GLU A 436 29.68 -2.44 -12.12
CA GLU A 436 30.73 -3.18 -11.40
C GLU A 436 30.21 -3.67 -10.05
N ILE A 437 29.45 -2.84 -9.34
CA ILE A 437 28.80 -3.22 -8.08
C ILE A 437 27.79 -4.35 -8.32
N GLN A 438 27.01 -4.26 -9.40
CA GLN A 438 26.08 -5.30 -9.78
C GLN A 438 26.78 -6.64 -10.03
N ASN A 439 27.85 -6.61 -10.82
CA ASN A 439 28.60 -7.81 -11.18
C ASN A 439 29.21 -8.45 -9.93
N TYR A 440 29.84 -7.65 -9.06
CA TYR A 440 30.33 -8.14 -7.77
C TYR A 440 29.23 -8.80 -6.95
N ALA A 441 28.06 -8.16 -6.83
CA ALA A 441 26.95 -8.73 -6.08
C ALA A 441 26.48 -10.07 -6.67
N ILE A 442 26.37 -10.18 -8.01
CA ILE A 442 26.00 -11.43 -8.69
C ILE A 442 27.05 -12.52 -8.45
N GLU A 443 28.33 -12.19 -8.58
CA GLU A 443 29.46 -13.11 -8.33
C GLU A 443 29.49 -13.61 -6.88
N ASN A 444 29.03 -12.78 -5.94
CA ASN A 444 28.92 -13.12 -4.51
C ASN A 444 27.53 -13.65 -4.13
N GLY A 445 26.79 -14.20 -5.10
CA GLY A 445 25.59 -14.98 -4.84
C GLY A 445 24.28 -14.18 -4.82
N MET A 446 24.26 -12.92 -5.26
CA MET A 446 22.98 -12.25 -5.57
C MET A 446 22.35 -12.90 -6.80
N LYS A 447 21.15 -13.49 -6.62
CA LYS A 447 20.34 -13.93 -7.76
C LYS A 447 19.69 -12.73 -8.44
N THR A 448 19.72 -12.71 -9.76
CA THR A 448 18.92 -11.77 -10.55
C THR A 448 17.46 -12.21 -10.56
N LEU A 449 16.53 -11.28 -10.85
CA LEU A 449 15.11 -11.63 -11.04
C LEU A 449 14.95 -12.75 -12.08
N LYS A 450 15.76 -12.74 -13.13
CA LYS A 450 15.78 -13.76 -14.17
C LYS A 450 16.27 -15.12 -13.67
N ALA A 451 17.32 -15.15 -12.84
CA ALA A 451 17.83 -16.39 -12.27
C ALA A 451 16.83 -17.04 -11.29
N ASP A 452 16.16 -16.24 -10.45
CA ASP A 452 15.11 -16.74 -9.56
C ASP A 452 13.87 -17.20 -10.34
N ALA A 453 13.48 -16.47 -11.40
CA ALA A 453 12.43 -16.90 -12.32
C ALA A 453 12.72 -18.28 -12.94
N VAL A 454 13.96 -18.50 -13.41
CA VAL A 454 14.41 -19.78 -13.95
C VAL A 454 14.25 -20.88 -12.92
N SER A 455 14.67 -20.65 -11.67
CA SER A 455 14.54 -21.64 -10.60
C SER A 455 13.07 -22.03 -10.37
N LYS A 456 12.15 -21.06 -10.41
CA LYS A 456 10.70 -21.29 -10.26
C LYS A 456 10.02 -21.92 -11.49
N ILE A 457 10.57 -21.70 -12.68
CA ILE A 457 10.14 -22.40 -13.90
C ILE A 457 10.51 -23.88 -13.80
N LEU A 458 11.77 -24.17 -13.44
CA LEU A 458 12.30 -25.53 -13.38
C LEU A 458 11.66 -26.37 -12.27
N SER A 459 11.27 -25.76 -11.14
CA SER A 459 10.46 -26.43 -10.11
C SER A 459 8.99 -26.67 -10.55
N GLY A 460 8.57 -26.13 -11.70
CA GLY A 460 7.19 -26.12 -12.16
C GLY A 460 6.25 -25.32 -11.26
N THR A 461 6.78 -24.34 -10.52
CA THR A 461 5.97 -23.42 -9.69
C THR A 461 5.23 -22.42 -10.57
N THR A 462 5.86 -21.95 -11.65
CA THR A 462 5.24 -21.05 -12.64
C THR A 462 5.53 -21.54 -14.06
N THR A 463 4.90 -20.92 -15.06
CA THR A 463 5.16 -21.20 -16.48
C THR A 463 6.19 -20.22 -17.05
N ILE A 464 6.82 -20.58 -18.18
CA ILE A 464 7.77 -19.67 -18.84
C ILE A 464 7.05 -18.41 -19.33
N GLU A 465 5.86 -18.57 -19.90
CA GLU A 465 5.01 -17.47 -20.38
C GLU A 465 4.72 -16.44 -19.28
N GLU A 466 4.43 -16.93 -18.07
CA GLU A 466 4.12 -16.08 -16.94
C GLU A 466 5.37 -15.34 -16.43
N ALA A 467 6.52 -16.00 -16.44
CA ALA A 467 7.80 -15.37 -16.08
C ALA A 467 8.22 -14.28 -17.09
N VAL A 468 8.05 -14.50 -18.41
CA VAL A 468 8.34 -13.49 -19.44
C VAL A 468 7.55 -12.21 -19.22
N ARG A 469 6.31 -12.31 -18.73
CA ARG A 469 5.43 -11.15 -18.53
C ARG A 469 5.98 -10.14 -17.52
N VAL A 470 6.81 -10.58 -16.57
CA VAL A 470 7.19 -9.75 -15.42
C VAL A 470 8.70 -9.51 -15.25
N VAL A 471 9.55 -10.26 -15.96
CA VAL A 471 11.02 -10.25 -15.81
C VAL A 471 11.76 -9.66 -17.00
#